data_AF-A0A1B8QCI5-F1
#
_entry.id   AF-A0A1B8QCI5-F1
#
_cell.length_a   1.000
_cell.length_b   1.000
_cell.length_c   1.000
_cell.angle_alpha   90.00
_cell.angle_beta   90.00
_cell.angle_gamma   90.00
#
_symmetry.space_group_name_H-M   'P 1'
#
loop_
_entity.id
_entity.type
_entity.pdbx_description
1 polymer ?
#
loop_
_entity_poly.entity_id
_entity_poly.type
_entity_poly.pdbx_seq_one_letter_code
_entity_poly.pdbx_strand_id
1 'polypeptide(L)' 'MGVKYGKIASDNWDSFVTAFEDDEQSIGKQYTVGIEGNNCRLRHRIRRAFRKTCCFSKCLTNHFKAFELVFFYVNYGHV' A
#
# COMPACT_ATOMS: atom_id res chain seq x y z
N MET A 1 -17.35 6.50 -2.08
CA MET A 1 -16.50 5.35 -1.72
C MET A 1 -16.80 5.02 -0.26
N GLY A 2 -17.47 3.91 0.04
CA GLY A 2 -18.06 3.64 1.37
C GLY A 2 -17.17 2.83 2.31
N VAL A 3 -15.85 3.05 2.28
CA VAL A 3 -14.94 2.32 3.17
C VAL A 3 -14.62 3.22 4.36
N LYS A 4 -14.94 2.76 5.57
CA LYS A 4 -14.62 3.44 6.84
C LYS A 4 -13.57 2.62 7.60
N TYR A 5 -12.54 3.29 8.07
CA TYR A 5 -11.40 2.66 8.77
C TYR A 5 -11.34 3.04 10.25
N GLY A 6 -12.16 4.01 10.68
CA GLY A 6 -12.19 4.52 12.05
C GLY A 6 -11.03 5.48 12.32
N LYS A 7 -9.80 5.10 11.93
CA LYS A 7 -8.60 5.93 12.03
C LYS A 7 -7.63 5.64 10.89
N ILE A 8 -7.08 6.69 10.27
CA ILE A 8 -6.10 6.59 9.20
C ILE A 8 -4.86 7.43 9.50
N ALA A 9 -3.71 6.96 9.03
CA ALA A 9 -2.52 7.77 8.89
C ALA A 9 -2.60 8.48 7.53
N SER A 10 -2.56 9.81 7.53
CA SER A 10 -2.67 10.61 6.30
C SER A 10 -1.53 11.60 6.17
N ASP A 11 -1.20 11.93 4.93
CA ASP A 11 -0.50 13.19 4.66
C ASP A 11 -1.50 14.37 4.71
N ASN A 12 -0.98 15.60 4.76
CA ASN A 12 -1.80 16.81 4.82
C ASN A 12 -2.23 17.28 3.41
N TRP A 13 -2.41 16.39 2.44
CA TRP A 13 -2.94 16.77 1.13
C TRP A 13 -4.47 16.82 1.14
N ASP A 14 -5.01 17.88 0.55
CA ASP A 14 -6.45 18.15 0.50
C ASP A 14 -7.28 16.98 -0.08
N SER A 15 -6.71 16.21 -1.01
CA SER A 15 -7.36 15.06 -1.59
C SER A 15 -7.59 13.92 -0.59
N PHE A 16 -6.64 13.66 0.31
CA PHE A 16 -6.80 12.67 1.39
C PHE A 16 -7.74 13.19 2.47
N VAL A 17 -7.62 14.47 2.82
CA VAL A 17 -8.52 15.11 3.80
C VAL A 17 -9.98 14.98 3.35
N THR A 18 -10.24 15.26 2.07
CA THR A 18 -11.59 15.15 1.48
C THR A 18 -12.06 13.70 1.35
N ALA A 19 -11.18 12.78 0.92
CA ALA A 19 -11.57 11.39 0.70
C ALA A 19 -11.87 10.62 1.99
N PHE A 20 -11.29 11.05 3.11
CA PHE A 20 -11.38 10.41 4.42
C PHE A 20 -11.86 11.38 5.50
N GLU A 21 -12.67 12.37 5.13
CA GLU A 21 -13.19 13.38 6.06
C GLU A 21 -13.98 12.77 7.24
N ASP A 22 -14.56 11.59 6.99
CA ASP A 22 -15.36 10.80 7.94
C ASP A 22 -14.52 9.95 8.92
N ASP A 23 -13.20 9.81 8.71
CA ASP A 23 -12.31 8.98 9.54
C ASP A 23 -11.35 9.85 10.38
N GLU A 24 -10.91 9.37 11.55
CA GLU A 24 -9.92 10.09 12.37
C GLU A 24 -8.55 10.12 11.68
N GLN A 25 -8.05 11.30 11.31
CA GLN A 25 -6.78 11.43 10.59
C GLN A 25 -5.61 11.75 11.53
N SER A 26 -4.62 10.87 11.56
CA SER A 26 -3.33 11.11 12.22
C SER A 26 -2.33 11.66 11.21
N ILE A 27 -2.08 12.97 11.31
CA ILE A 27 -1.16 13.69 10.42
C ILE A 27 0.16 13.93 11.16
N GLY A 28 1.28 13.69 10.48
CA GLY A 28 2.60 13.94 11.04
C GLY A 28 3.73 13.32 10.23
N LYS A 29 4.93 13.86 10.38
CA LYS A 29 6.12 13.47 9.59
C LYS A 29 6.41 11.96 9.66
N GLN A 30 6.25 11.35 10.84
CA GLN A 30 6.44 9.91 11.02
C GLN A 30 5.47 9.07 10.15
N TYR A 31 4.22 9.54 10.02
CA TYR A 31 3.19 8.87 9.23
C TYR A 31 3.46 9.03 7.74
N THR A 32 3.86 10.23 7.30
CA THR A 32 4.28 10.47 5.92
C THR A 32 5.44 9.58 5.49
N VAL A 33 6.48 9.45 6.33
CA VAL A 33 7.61 8.54 6.06
C VAL A 33 7.15 7.08 5.93
N GLY A 34 6.23 6.63 6.79
CA GLY A 34 5.63 5.30 6.69
C GLY A 34 4.85 5.08 5.39
N ILE A 35 4.02 6.06 5.01
CA ILE A 35 3.23 6.05 3.77
C ILE A 35 4.16 5.98 2.55
N GLU A 36 5.19 6.84 2.49
CA GLU A 36 6.17 6.85 1.40
C GLU A 36 6.94 5.54 1.31
N GLY A 37 7.36 4.98 2.46
CA GLY A 37 8.01 3.68 2.54
C GLY A 37 7.14 2.56 1.98
N ASN A 38 5.87 2.50 2.38
CA ASN A 38 4.91 1.52 1.88
C ASN A 38 4.64 1.69 0.38
N ASN A 39 4.48 2.93 -0.11
CA ASN A 39 4.31 3.23 -1.52
C ASN A 39 5.52 2.81 -2.36
N CYS A 40 6.74 3.06 -1.86
CA CYS A 40 7.97 2.62 -2.52
C CYS A 40 8.05 1.10 -2.60
N ARG A 41 7.72 0.39 -1.51
CA ARG A 41 7.70 -1.08 -1.44
C ARG A 41 6.69 -1.68 -2.40
N LEU A 42 5.45 -1.18 -2.39
CA LEU A 42 4.39 -1.61 -3.31
C LEU A 42 4.82 -1.40 -4.76
N ARG A 43 5.33 -0.22 -5.11
CA ARG A 43 5.82 0.08 -6.47
C ARG A 43 6.91 -0.88 -6.92
N HIS A 44 7.88 -1.17 -6.05
CA HIS A 44 8.95 -2.11 -6.37
C HIS A 44 8.43 -3.52 -6.63
N ARG A 45 7.47 -3.98 -5.83
CA ARG A 45 6.87 -5.32 -5.93
C ARG A 45 5.94 -5.44 -7.14
N ILE A 46 5.04 -4.48 -7.34
CA ILE A 46 4.12 -4.42 -8.48
C ILE A 46 4.89 -4.38 -9.80
N ARG A 47 5.97 -3.61 -9.88
CA ARG A 47 6.80 -3.55 -11.10
C ARG A 47 7.35 -4.92 -11.50
N ARG A 48 7.54 -5.87 -10.56
CA ARG A 48 7.98 -7.24 -10.88
C ARG A 48 6.89 -8.07 -11.54
N ALA A 49 5.62 -7.85 -11.20
CA ALA A 49 4.50 -8.54 -11.83
C ALA A 49 4.36 -8.19 -13.33
N PHE A 50 4.71 -6.96 -13.71
CA PHE A 50 4.58 -6.47 -15.09
C PHE A 50 5.86 -6.56 -15.94
N ARG A 51 7.00 -6.97 -15.38
CA ARG A 51 8.23 -7.13 -16.17
C ARG A 51 8.10 -8.34 -17.09
N LYS A 52 8.32 -8.15 -18.40
CA LYS A 52 8.44 -9.19 -19.43
C LYS A 52 9.70 -10.08 -19.28
N THR A 53 10.26 -10.21 -18.09
CA THR A 53 11.43 -11.04 -17.84
C THR A 53 10.97 -12.44 -17.44
N CYS A 54 11.63 -13.45 -17.98
CA CYS A 54 11.42 -14.89 -17.75
C CYS A 54 11.46 -15.35 -16.27
N CYS A 55 11.80 -14.46 -15.32
CA CYS A 55 11.93 -14.76 -13.90
C CYS A 55 10.61 -14.78 -13.12
N PHE A 56 9.46 -14.57 -13.76
CA PHE A 56 8.16 -14.65 -13.11
C PHE A 56 7.27 -15.69 -13.77
N SER A 57 6.50 -16.43 -12.97
CA SER A 57 5.61 -17.47 -13.46
C SER A 57 4.54 -16.87 -14.39
N LYS A 58 4.20 -17.58 -15.46
CA LYS A 58 3.03 -17.26 -16.31
C LYS A 58 1.70 -17.59 -15.61
N CYS A 59 1.73 -18.31 -14.48
CA CYS A 59 0.55 -18.69 -13.72
C CYS A 59 0.01 -17.49 -12.94
N LEU A 60 -1.20 -17.03 -13.27
CA LEU A 60 -1.87 -15.90 -12.62
C LEU A 60 -2.00 -16.09 -11.09
N THR A 61 -2.25 -17.31 -10.63
CA THR A 61 -2.32 -17.63 -9.20
C THR A 61 -1.05 -17.24 -8.45
N ASN A 62 0.12 -17.43 -9.06
CA ASN A 62 1.39 -17.07 -8.43
C ASN A 62 1.56 -15.54 -8.33
N HIS A 63 0.98 -14.78 -9.26
CA HIS A 63 0.94 -13.32 -9.16
C HIS A 63 0.08 -12.89 -7.97
N PHE A 64 -1.13 -13.44 -7.84
CA PHE A 64 -2.00 -13.14 -6.70
C PHE A 64 -1.34 -13.51 -5.37
N LYS A 65 -0.72 -14.69 -5.25
CA LYS A 65 0.02 -15.08 -4.04
C LYS A 65 1.20 -14.16 -3.74
N ALA A 66 1.92 -13.68 -4.74
CA ALA A 66 2.97 -12.70 -4.53
C ALA A 66 2.43 -11.37 -3.99
N PHE A 67 1.26 -10.92 -4.47
CA PHE A 67 0.60 -9.72 -3.94
C PHE A 67 0.07 -9.91 -2.53
N GLU A 68 -0.61 -11.03 -2.24
CA GLU A 68 -1.06 -11.39 -0.89
C GLU A 68 0.10 -11.35 0.10
N LEU A 69 1.26 -11.92 -0.28
CA LEU A 69 2.46 -11.91 0.55
C LEU A 69 2.93 -10.48 0.84
N VAL A 70 2.94 -9.60 -0.17
CA VAL A 70 3.33 -8.19 0.01
C VAL A 70 2.37 -7.45 0.95
N PHE A 71 1.06 -7.64 0.79
CA PHE A 71 0.08 -7.04 1.69
C PHE A 71 0.21 -7.58 3.11
N PHE A 72 0.50 -8.87 3.28
CA PHE A 72 0.81 -9.45 4.58
C PHE A 72 2.02 -8.76 5.24
N TYR A 73 3.14 -8.62 4.52
CA TYR A 73 4.32 -7.91 5.05
C TYR A 73 4.02 -6.46 5.44
N VAL A 74 3.25 -5.73 4.61
CA VAL A 74 2.86 -4.34 4.89
C VAL A 74 1.95 -4.23 6.11
N ASN A 75 0.94 -5.11 6.23
CA ASN A 75 -0.06 -5.03 7.29
C ASN A 75 0.48 -5.47 8.65
N TYR A 76 1.41 -6.42 8.69
CA TYR A 76 1.96 -6.97 9.94
C TYR A 76 3.36 -6.44 10.28
N GLY A 77 3.89 -5.48 9.51
CA GLY A 77 5.18 -4.85 9.79
C GLY A 77 6.38 -5.79 9.69
N HIS A 78 6.22 -6.94 9.03
CA HIS A 78 7.33 -7.85 8.79
C HIS A 78 8.26 -7.24 7.71
N VAL A 79 9.54 -7.12 8.03
CA VAL A 79 10.61 -6.63 7.13
C VAL A 79 11.51 -7.77 6.72
#